data_AF-A0A561DTL9-F1
#
_entry.id   AF-A0A561DTL9-F1
#
_cell.length_a   1.000
_cell.length_b   1.000
_cell.length_c   1.000
_cell.angle_alpha   90.00
_cell.angle_beta   90.00
_cell.angle_gamma   90.00
#
_symmetry.space_group_name_H-M   'P 1'
#
loop_
_entity.id
_entity.type
_entity.pdbx_description
1 polymer ?
#
loop_
_entity_poly.entity_id
_entity_poly.type
_entity_poly.pdbx_seq_one_letter_code
_entity_poly.pdbx_strand_id
1 'polypeptide(L)' 'MGIVNIEDELHDQIRRASSVSHRSINAQASFWIRIGMLCEMNPTLSFNEVMAAELRAAGVAVPGLANAS' A
#
# COMPACT_ATOMS: atom_id res chain seq x y z
N MET A 1 6.01 20.40 4.02
CA MET A 1 5.16 19.19 3.95
C MET A 1 3.74 19.65 3.64
N GLY A 2 3.04 19.04 2.68
CA GLY A 2 1.63 19.37 2.43
C GLY A 2 0.75 18.69 3.47
N ILE A 3 -0.14 19.44 4.13
CA ILE A 3 -1.10 18.88 5.09
C ILE A 3 -2.35 18.48 4.30
N VAL A 4 -2.74 17.21 4.41
CA VAL A 4 -4.01 16.72 3.87
C VAL A 4 -4.97 16.55 5.05
N ASN A 5 -6.11 17.24 4.99
CA ASN A 5 -7.14 17.08 6.01
C ASN A 5 -7.93 15.79 5.73
N ILE A 6 -8.19 15.00 6.76
CA ILE A 6 -8.98 13.77 6.68
C ILE A 6 -10.03 13.77 7.79
N GLU A 7 -11.17 13.15 7.52
CA GLU A 7 -12.25 13.03 8.51
C GLU A 7 -11.80 12.17 9.71
N ASP A 8 -12.30 12.50 10.90
CA ASP A 8 -11.91 11.83 12.16
C ASP A 8 -12.19 10.32 12.11
N GLU A 9 -13.31 9.92 11.51
CA GLU A 9 -13.67 8.51 11.35
C GLU A 9 -12.64 7.78 10.46
N LEU A 10 -12.21 8.39 9.36
CA LEU A 10 -11.20 7.81 8.48
C LEU A 10 -9.83 7.74 9.17
N HIS A 11 -9.46 8.77 9.94
CA HIS A 11 -8.24 8.75 10.74
C HIS A 11 -8.24 7.59 11.75
N ASP A 12 -9.37 7.32 12.40
CA ASP A 12 -9.54 6.17 13.29
C ASP A 12 -9.40 4.83 12.55
N GLN A 13 -9.92 4.71 11.33
CA GLN A 13 -9.72 3.52 10.51
C GLN A 13 -8.25 3.32 10.12
N ILE A 14 -7.54 4.38 9.74
CA ILE A 14 -6.10 4.32 9.43
C ILE A 14 -5.32 3.86 10.65
N ARG A 15 -5.63 4.39 11.84
CA ARG A 15 -5.00 3.99 13.12
C ARG A 15 -5.21 2.51 13.42
N ARG A 16 -6.41 1.96 13.17
CA ARG A 16 -6.69 0.53 13.36
C ARG A 16 -5.97 -0.32 12.31
N ALA A 17 -5.97 0.08 11.04
CA ALA A 17 -5.29 -0.65 9.98
C ALA A 17 -3.76 -0.65 10.15
N SER A 18 -3.19 0.43 10.68
CA SER A 18 -1.74 0.54 10.90
C SER A 18 -1.21 -0.49 11.90
N SER A 19 -2.01 -0.87 12.91
CA SER A 19 -1.59 -1.87 13.92
C SER A 19 -1.45 -3.28 13.34
N VAL A 20 -2.32 -3.67 12.40
CA VAL A 20 -2.30 -4.99 11.74
C VAL A 20 -1.27 -5.05 10.62
N SER A 21 -1.07 -3.95 9.90
CA SER A 21 -0.15 -3.88 8.76
C SER A 21 1.30 -3.62 9.14
N HIS A 22 1.61 -3.46 10.43
CA HIS A 22 2.93 -3.11 10.95
C HIS A 22 3.51 -1.83 10.31
N ARG A 23 2.67 -0.80 10.13
CA ARG A 23 3.05 0.51 9.59
C ARG A 23 2.79 1.61 10.61
N SER A 24 3.45 2.76 10.44
CA SER A 24 3.00 3.99 11.12
C SER A 24 1.66 4.46 10.52
N ILE A 25 0.92 5.30 11.25
CA ILE A 25 -0.34 5.91 10.76
C ILE A 25 -0.11 6.63 9.43
N ASN A 26 0.95 7.45 9.34
CA ASN A 26 1.27 8.18 8.11
C ASN A 26 1.66 7.24 6.96
N ALA A 27 2.39 6.17 7.24
CA ALA A 27 2.74 5.17 6.23
C ALA A 27 1.51 4.40 5.74
N GLN A 28 0.55 4.11 6.63
CA GLN A 28 -0.71 3.47 6.25
C GLN A 28 -1.60 4.39 5.41
N ALA A 29 -1.70 5.68 5.76
CA ALA A 29 -2.39 6.68 4.95
C ALA A 29 -1.75 6.82 3.55
N SER A 30 -0.42 6.93 3.51
CA SER A 30 0.34 7.02 2.25
C SER A 30 0.15 5.78 1.38
N PHE A 31 0.07 4.60 1.99
CA PHE A 31 -0.22 3.35 1.30
C PHE A 31 -1.60 3.38 0.63
N TRP A 32 -2.66 3.73 1.35
CA TRP A 32 -4.00 3.82 0.77
C TRP A 32 -4.11 4.86 -0.35
N ILE A 33 -3.52 6.04 -0.16
CA ILE A 33 -3.50 7.10 -1.18
C ILE A 33 -2.80 6.61 -2.46
N ARG A 34 -1.60 6.02 -2.32
CA ARG A 34 -0.83 5.53 -3.47
C ARG A 34 -1.56 4.40 -4.20
N ILE A 35 -2.10 3.43 -3.47
CA ILE A 35 -2.82 2.31 -4.08
C ILE A 35 -4.12 2.78 -4.76
N GLY A 36 -4.90 3.67 -4.12
CA GLY A 36 -6.10 4.24 -4.72
C GLY A 36 -5.79 4.92 -6.06
N MET A 37 -4.78 5.79 -6.08
CA MET A 37 -4.31 6.44 -7.31
C MET A 37 -3.87 5.42 -8.37
N LEU A 38 -3.11 4.38 -8.00
CA LEU A 38 -2.66 3.36 -8.96
C LEU A 38 -3.83 2.55 -9.54
N CYS A 39 -4.83 2.21 -8.74
CA CYS A 39 -6.04 1.53 -9.19
C CYS A 39 -6.85 2.42 -10.15
N GLU A 40 -6.98 3.72 -9.87
CA GLU A 40 -7.65 4.67 -10.76
C GLU A 40 -6.92 4.81 -12.11
N MET A 41 -5.59 4.84 -12.09
CA MET A 41 -4.78 4.95 -13.30
C MET A 41 -4.71 3.65 -14.11
N ASN A 42 -4.99 2.51 -13.49
CA ASN A 42 -4.91 1.19 -14.12
C ASN A 42 -6.20 0.39 -13.85
N PRO A 43 -7.36 0.84 -14.35
CA PRO A 43 -8.68 0.32 -13.95
C PRO A 43 -8.92 -1.15 -14.34
N THR A 44 -8.11 -1.70 -15.24
CA THR A 44 -8.18 -3.10 -15.67
C THR A 44 -7.36 -4.04 -14.78
N LEU A 45 -6.48 -3.51 -13.93
CA LEU A 45 -5.67 -4.31 -13.03
C LEU A 45 -6.41 -4.53 -11.71
N SER A 46 -6.37 -5.76 -11.23
CA SER A 46 -6.77 -6.08 -9.87
C SER A 46 -5.78 -5.50 -8.87
N PHE A 47 -6.23 -5.31 -7.62
CA PHE A 47 -5.36 -4.90 -6.51
C PHE A 47 -4.11 -5.79 -6.39
N ASN A 48 -4.27 -7.11 -6.55
CA ASN A 48 -3.15 -8.06 -6.47
C ASN A 48 -2.11 -7.83 -7.58
N GLU A 49 -2.55 -7.51 -8.79
CA GLU A 49 -1.65 -7.23 -9.92
C GLU A 49 -0.89 -5.91 -9.71
N VAL A 50 -1.57 -4.87 -9.21
CA VAL A 50 -0.92 -3.60 -8.81
C VAL A 50 0.13 -3.86 -7.75
N MET A 51 -0.22 -4.58 -6.67
CA MET A 51 0.73 -4.89 -5.59
C MET A 51 1.92 -5.71 -6.08
N ALA A 52 1.70 -6.70 -6.94
CA ALA A 52 2.77 -7.52 -7.48
C ALA A 52 3.71 -6.70 -8.38
N ALA A 53 3.18 -5.76 -9.17
CA ALA A 53 3.98 -4.84 -9.96
C ALA A 53 4.82 -3.91 -9.08
N GLU A 54 4.24 -3.32 -8.03
CA GLU A 54 4.97 -2.44 -7.09
C GLU A 54 6.09 -3.19 -6.35
N LEU A 55 5.83 -4.41 -5.88
CA LEU A 55 6.85 -5.24 -5.21
C LEU A 55 7.99 -5.62 -6.15
N ARG A 56 7.68 -5.99 -7.41
CA ARG A 56 8.70 -6.27 -8.43
C ARG A 56 9.52 -5.02 -8.76
N ALA A 57 8.88 -3.87 -8.93
CA ALA A 57 9.55 -2.61 -9.20
C ALA A 57 10.48 -2.18 -8.05
N ALA A 58 10.11 -2.50 -6.81
CA ALA A 58 10.94 -2.28 -5.63
C ALA A 58 12.04 -3.34 -5.43
N GLY A 59 12.13 -4.35 -6.30
CA GLY A 59 13.11 -5.44 -6.18
C GLY A 59 12.87 -6.35 -4.97
N VAL A 60 11.65 -6.37 -4.42
CA VAL A 60 11.31 -7.24 -3.29
C VAL A 60 11.25 -8.68 -3.77
N ALA A 61 12.19 -9.48 -3.31
CA ALA A 61 12.20 -10.93 -3.51
C ALA A 61 11.79 -11.62 -2.20
N VAL A 62 11.08 -12.73 -2.32
CA VAL A 62 10.83 -13.61 -1.17
C VAL A 62 12.11 -14.41 -0.91
N PRO A 63 12.74 -14.29 0.27
CA PRO A 63 13.95 -15.06 0.59
C PRO A 63 13.70 -16.57 0.45
N GLY A 64 14.62 -17.28 -0.22
CA GLY A 64 14.58 -18.74 -0.33
C GLY A 64 13.79 -19.32 -1.53
N LEU A 65 13.02 -18.52 -2.27
CA LEU A 65 12.37 -18.96 -3.52
C LEU A 65 13.24 -18.70 -4.78
N ALA A 66 14.35 -17.97 -4.64
CA ALA A 66 15.25 -17.67 -5.75
C ALA A 66 16.11 -18.87 -6.23
N ASN A 67 16.11 -19.99 -5.48
CA ASN A 67 16.95 -21.16 -5.75
C ASN A 67 16.15 -22.40 -6.18
N ALA A 68 14.83 -22.27 -6.42
CA ALA A 68 14.04 -23.34 -7.01
C ALA A 68 14.00 -23.14 -8.53
N SER A 69 15.03 -23.63 -9.21
CA SER A 69 15.09 -23.74 -10.68
C SER A 69 15.71 -25.08 -11.04
#